data_AF-A0A2Z4JBM3-F1
#
_entry.id   AF-A0A2Z4JBM3-F1
#
_cell.length_a   1.000
_cell.length_b   1.000
_cell.length_c   1.000
_cell.angle_alpha   90.00
_cell.angle_beta   90.00
_cell.angle_gamma   90.00
#
_symmetry.space_group_name_H-M   'P 1'
#
loop_
_entity.id
_entity.type
_entity.pdbx_description
1 polymer ?
#
loop_
_entity_poly.entity_id
_entity_poly.type
_entity_poly.pdbx_seq_one_letter_code
_entity_poly.pdbx_strand_id
1 'polypeptide(L)' 'MPEPLRPAASEVDHQDGLGLLGPRAFDWDNLQSLTKVHHSRKTAGESFGR' A
#
# COMPACT_ATOMS: atom_id res chain seq x y z
N MET A 1 -15.70 -2.75 -11.29
CA MET A 1 -15.85 -1.35 -11.77
C MET A 1 -15.08 -1.18 -13.07
N PRO A 2 -15.68 -0.52 -14.09
CA PRO A 2 -14.97 -0.09 -15.30
C PRO A 2 -13.90 0.95 -14.94
N GLU A 3 -12.82 1.04 -15.72
CA GLU A 3 -11.65 1.87 -15.40
C GLU A 3 -11.93 3.33 -15.04
N PRO A 4 -12.77 4.09 -15.78
CA PRO A 4 -13.04 5.50 -15.46
C PRO A 4 -13.72 5.72 -14.10
N LEU A 5 -14.38 4.68 -13.57
CA LEU A 5 -15.06 4.74 -12.28
C LEU A 5 -14.20 4.19 -11.14
N ARG A 6 -13.04 3.57 -11.43
CA ARG A 6 -12.15 3.08 -10.38
C ARG A 6 -11.53 4.27 -9.63
N PRO A 7 -11.54 4.26 -8.30
CA PRO A 7 -10.90 5.31 -7.54
C PRO A 7 -9.40 5.35 -7.84
N ALA A 8 -8.86 6.56 -8.00
CA ALA A 8 -7.43 6.77 -8.19
C ALA A 8 -6.65 6.34 -6.94
N ALA A 9 -5.41 5.88 -7.15
CA ALA A 9 -4.49 5.70 -6.06
C ALA A 9 -4.19 7.05 -5.40
N SER A 10 -4.19 7.07 -4.07
CA SER A 10 -3.98 8.27 -3.26
C SER A 10 -2.86 8.10 -2.25
N GLU A 11 -2.35 6.87 -2.09
CA GLU A 11 -1.35 6.52 -1.11
C GLU A 11 -0.25 5.68 -1.77
N VAL A 12 0.97 5.81 -1.24
CA VAL A 12 2.11 4.95 -1.56
C VAL A 12 2.38 4.11 -0.33
N ASP A 13 2.50 2.80 -0.53
CA ASP A 13 2.68 1.81 0.53
C ASP A 13 3.95 0.99 0.29
N HIS A 14 4.67 0.67 1.37
CA HIS A 14 5.81 -0.24 1.34
C HIS A 14 5.30 -1.68 1.40
N GLN A 15 5.59 -2.46 0.38
CA GLN A 15 5.14 -3.85 0.25
C GLN A 15 5.62 -4.72 1.42
N ASP A 16 6.86 -4.52 1.87
CA ASP A 16 7.47 -5.22 3.01
C ASP A 16 6.91 -4.82 4.39
N GLY A 17 6.12 -3.75 4.47
CA GLY A 17 5.54 -3.24 5.71
C GLY A 17 6.55 -2.60 6.68
N LEU A 18 7.80 -2.39 6.27
CA LEU A 18 8.86 -1.83 7.14
C LEU A 18 8.91 -0.29 7.12
N GLY A 19 8.21 0.34 6.17
CA GLY A 19 8.09 1.78 6.08
C GLY A 19 9.41 2.49 5.75
N LEU A 20 9.47 3.78 6.09
CA LEU A 20 10.60 4.67 5.75
C LEU A 20 11.93 4.33 6.41
N LEU A 21 11.92 3.53 7.49
CA LEU A 21 13.13 3.10 8.20
C LEU A 21 13.61 1.71 7.75
N GLY A 22 12.87 1.06 6.85
CA GLY A 22 13.24 -0.23 6.28
C GLY A 22 14.43 -0.13 5.32
N PRO A 23 15.20 -1.21 5.12
CA PRO A 23 16.34 -1.22 4.21
C PRO A 23 15.97 -0.96 2.74
N ARG A 24 14.68 -1.16 2.39
CA ARG A 24 14.12 -0.99 1.05
C ARG A 24 13.17 0.22 0.95
N ALA A 25 13.35 1.22 1.81
CA ALA A 25 12.44 2.35 1.94
C ALA A 25 12.25 3.17 0.65
N PHE A 26 13.26 3.17 -0.23
CA PHE A 26 13.27 3.94 -1.49
C PHE A 26 13.42 3.05 -2.73
N ASP A 27 13.29 1.73 -2.58
CA ASP A 27 13.29 0.80 -3.70
C ASP A 27 11.96 0.92 -4.44
N TRP A 28 11.97 1.34 -5.71
CA TRP A 28 10.76 1.45 -6.51
C TRP A 28 9.98 0.12 -6.59
N ASP A 29 10.69 -1.01 -6.62
CA ASP A 29 10.09 -2.35 -6.62
C ASP A 29 9.45 -2.75 -5.28
N ASN A 30 9.70 -2.00 -4.20
CA ASN A 30 9.07 -2.18 -2.88
C ASN A 30 7.89 -1.23 -2.66
N LEU A 31 7.68 -0.25 -3.55
CA LEU A 31 6.60 0.72 -3.42
C LEU A 31 5.40 0.31 -4.27
N GLN A 32 4.20 0.46 -3.74
CA GLN A 32 2.96 0.23 -4.49
C GLN A 32 1.99 1.40 -4.30
N SER A 33 1.28 1.75 -5.38
CA SER A 33 0.22 2.78 -5.34
C SER A 33 -1.12 2.15 -4.97
N LEU A 34 -1.75 2.62 -3.90
CA LEU A 34 -3.01 2.11 -3.40
C LEU A 34 -4.05 3.23 -3.25
N THR A 35 -5.31 2.87 -3.42
CA THR A 35 -6.43 3.70 -2.93
C THR A 35 -6.50 3.59 -1.41
N LYS A 36 -7.05 4.60 -0.72
CA LYS A 36 -7.19 4.58 0.75
C LYS A 36 -7.80 3.29 1.32
N VAL A 37 -8.87 2.79 0.70
CA VAL A 37 -9.59 1.59 1.18
C VAL A 37 -8.70 0.34 1.15
N HIS A 38 -7.90 0.19 0.10
CA HIS A 38 -7.01 -0.96 -0.07
C HIS A 38 -5.82 -0.91 0.89
N HIS A 39 -5.23 0.26 1.08
CA HIS A 39 -4.16 0.45 2.04
C HIS A 39 -4.64 0.18 3.48
N SER A 40 -5.78 0.75 3.90
CA SER A 40 -6.35 0.45 5.23
C SER A 40 -6.63 -1.04 5.45
N ARG A 41 -7.09 -1.77 4.42
CA ARG A 41 -7.29 -3.22 4.49
C ARG A 41 -5.98 -3.97 4.66
N LYS A 42 -4.92 -3.56 3.94
CA LYS A 42 -3.58 -4.15 4.06
C LYS A 42 -3.03 -3.93 5.47
N THR A 43 -3.04 -2.68 5.95
CA THR A 43 -2.60 -2.33 7.31
C THR A 43 -3.32 -3.14 8.38
N ALA A 44 -4.64 -3.33 8.25
CA ALA A 44 -5.40 -4.16 9.18
C ALA A 44 -4.95 -5.63 9.15
N GLY A 45 -4.71 -6.20 7.96
CA GLY A 45 -4.19 -7.57 7.83
C GLY A 45 -2.81 -7.77 8.45
N GLU A 46 -1.92 -6.78 8.27
CA GLU A 46 -0.57 -6.78 8.86
C GLU A 46 -0.61 -6.58 10.38
N SER A 47 -1.47 -5.70 10.88
CA SER A 47 -1.50 -5.32 12.30
C SER A 47 -2.17 -6.38 13.19
N PHE A 48 -3.19 -7.05 12.68
CA PHE A 48 -4.03 -7.94 13.50
C PHE A 48 -3.83 -9.43 13.20
N GLY A 49 -3.05 -9.77 12.18
CA GLY A 49 -2.88 -11.16 11.73
C GLY A 49 -4.17 -11.68 11.09
N ARG A 50 -4.07 -12.15 9.85
CA ARG A 50 -5.17 -12.85 9.20
C ARG A 50 -5.14 -14.34 9.52
#